data_AF-A0A2V9YGP7-F1
#
_entry.id   AF-A0A2V9YGP7-F1
#
_cell.length_a   1.000
_cell.length_b   1.000
_cell.length_c   1.000
_cell.angle_alpha   90.00
_cell.angle_beta   90.00
_cell.angle_gamma   90.00
#
_symmetry.space_group_name_H-M   'P 1'
#
loop_
_entity.id
_entity.type
_entity.pdbx_description
1 polymer ?
#
loop_
_entity_poly.entity_id
_entity_poly.type
_entity_poly.pdbx_seq_one_letter_code
_entity_poly.pdbx_strand_id
1 'polypeptide(L)'
;MPVIDIHSHFFPRAWPDLAARYGTPNWPGIKHTEPGEADIMIGDRLFRHIYSACWDPQKRLEEMDRDGIEMQVLSATPVLFAYDRPAEHALDCAQLFNDAALELYAQGKGRLKSLCQVPLQDVDAACKELSRCMRAGHLGVQIGNHVGEKNLDDPGIVTFLHHCAAEGAAVLVHPWDMFGQSRMPKYMMPWTVGMPAETQLGIVAMILGGAFDKLPRSLRICFAHGGGSFAFLLGRLQNAWQHHPVAHGVCELAPKDYLNRFYVDSAVFDTRALNYLVETMGTERVMLGSDYPFPLGEHRVGELIRSSDLSQRTKSRLLGENAEEFLNLPRNAAIGSALTGEPSQPAPREGHQLTYSSYLRVPELLQLQHPQSRPQHHDELLFIIVHQTYELWFKELLHDLDAVVANLQDAGKNPESRDEVYEAARLLRRCTEITRVLVEQFTILETMLPTHFLAFRGKLEPASGFQSEQFRELEFLCGLKDEKMLRYHRPTPEAHAQLERRLKEPSLHDAFFEALRAMGKLRVDKNAGERERFDARARAVLSLYRDEHSNRDWIDVCERLTEFDELVVGWRLRHIQLVERVIGTRMGTGGSAGSSYLKLTLDKKFFPELWEARTLLTE
;
A
#
# COMPACT_ATOMS: atom_id res chain seq x y z
N MET A 1 6.02 -10.93 -15.84
CA MET A 1 4.81 -10.50 -15.11
C MET A 1 3.80 -10.02 -16.13
N PRO A 2 2.50 -10.21 -15.92
CA PRO A 2 1.50 -9.73 -16.86
C PRO A 2 1.51 -8.19 -16.92
N VAL A 3 1.48 -7.63 -18.12
CA VAL A 3 1.16 -6.23 -18.40
C VAL A 3 -0.36 -6.11 -18.42
N ILE A 4 -0.89 -5.21 -17.59
CA ILE A 4 -2.31 -5.05 -17.36
C ILE A 4 -2.70 -3.61 -17.67
N ASP A 5 -3.55 -3.43 -18.68
CA ASP A 5 -4.16 -2.14 -18.99
C ASP A 5 -5.50 -2.01 -18.26
N ILE A 6 -5.56 -1.14 -17.25
CA ILE A 6 -6.76 -0.97 -16.40
C ILE A 6 -7.75 0.05 -16.96
N HIS A 7 -7.42 0.76 -18.02
CA HIS A 7 -8.25 1.81 -18.58
C HIS A 7 -8.41 1.64 -20.08
N SER A 8 -9.49 0.96 -20.46
CA SER A 8 -9.95 0.85 -21.84
C SER A 8 -11.48 0.80 -21.90
N HIS A 9 -12.02 1.04 -23.09
CA HIS A 9 -13.46 1.13 -23.31
C HIS A 9 -13.95 0.16 -24.36
N PHE A 10 -15.24 -0.15 -24.31
CA PHE A 10 -15.93 -0.93 -25.33
C PHE A 10 -17.27 -0.29 -25.73
N PHE A 11 -17.79 -0.73 -26.87
CA PHE A 11 -19.19 -0.58 -27.27
C PHE A 11 -19.67 -1.94 -27.76
N PRO A 12 -20.90 -2.40 -27.44
CA PRO A 12 -21.46 -3.57 -28.09
C PRO A 12 -21.62 -3.33 -29.59
N ARG A 13 -21.62 -4.39 -30.40
CA ARG A 13 -21.81 -4.28 -31.85
C ARG A 13 -23.16 -3.64 -32.20
N ALA A 14 -24.20 -3.91 -31.41
CA ALA A 14 -25.50 -3.28 -31.53
C ALA A 14 -26.20 -3.34 -30.17
N TRP A 15 -27.17 -2.45 -29.97
CA TRP A 15 -28.08 -2.47 -28.82
C TRP A 15 -29.46 -1.95 -29.25
N PRO A 16 -30.53 -2.21 -28.47
CA PRO A 16 -31.87 -1.71 -28.78
C PRO A 16 -31.91 -0.19 -28.92
N ASP A 17 -32.82 0.31 -29.75
CA ASP A 17 -33.10 1.75 -29.82
C ASP A 17 -33.69 2.24 -28.49
N LEU A 18 -32.83 2.87 -27.69
CA LEU A 18 -33.18 3.36 -26.35
C LEU A 18 -34.16 4.55 -26.43
N ALA A 19 -34.12 5.34 -27.50
CA ALA A 19 -35.05 6.44 -27.68
C ALA A 19 -36.48 5.92 -27.92
N ALA A 20 -36.60 4.89 -28.77
CA ALA A 20 -37.87 4.20 -28.97
C ALA A 20 -38.32 3.44 -27.71
N ARG A 21 -37.39 2.79 -26.99
CA ARG A 21 -37.66 2.00 -25.77
C ARG A 21 -38.22 2.85 -24.63
N TYR A 22 -37.66 4.03 -24.41
CA TYR A 22 -38.00 4.88 -23.26
C TYR A 22 -38.87 6.10 -23.62
N GLY A 23 -39.15 6.32 -24.90
CA GLY A 23 -39.94 7.46 -25.37
C GLY A 23 -39.29 8.83 -25.13
N THR A 24 -37.97 8.88 -24.95
CA THR A 24 -37.22 10.13 -24.73
C THR A 24 -36.09 10.27 -25.75
N PRO A 25 -35.78 11.50 -26.25
CA PRO A 25 -34.79 11.67 -27.31
C PRO A 25 -33.34 11.63 -26.79
N ASN A 26 -32.39 11.76 -27.73
CA ASN A 26 -30.95 11.95 -27.47
C ASN A 26 -30.26 10.81 -26.71
N TRP A 27 -30.68 9.57 -26.92
CA TRP A 27 -29.90 8.42 -26.44
C TRP A 27 -28.74 8.11 -27.39
N PRO A 28 -27.66 7.51 -26.89
CA PRO A 28 -26.57 7.01 -27.73
C PRO A 28 -27.05 5.87 -28.63
N GLY A 29 -26.75 5.98 -29.92
CA GLY A 29 -26.95 4.93 -30.91
C GLY A 29 -25.66 4.61 -31.66
N ILE A 30 -25.65 3.49 -32.39
CA ILE A 30 -24.53 3.07 -33.23
C ILE A 30 -24.99 2.89 -34.67
N LYS A 31 -24.20 3.40 -35.62
CA LYS A 31 -24.43 3.25 -37.05
C LYS A 31 -23.17 2.67 -37.71
N HIS A 32 -23.23 1.43 -38.18
CA HIS A 32 -22.14 0.82 -38.95
C HIS A 32 -22.07 1.48 -40.33
N THR A 33 -20.93 2.08 -40.66
CA THR A 33 -20.70 2.84 -41.89
C THR A 33 -20.02 1.98 -42.95
N GLU A 34 -19.00 1.22 -42.55
CA GLU A 34 -18.20 0.33 -43.38
C GLU A 34 -17.84 -0.96 -42.61
N PRO A 35 -17.34 -2.02 -43.28
CA PRO A 35 -16.86 -3.21 -42.58
C PRO A 35 -15.78 -2.87 -41.53
N GLY A 36 -16.15 -2.97 -40.26
CA GLY A 36 -15.25 -2.69 -39.14
C GLY A 36 -15.20 -1.23 -38.71
N GLU A 37 -16.07 -0.37 -39.23
CA GLU A 37 -16.21 1.04 -38.83
C GLU A 37 -17.64 1.37 -38.43
N ALA A 38 -17.80 2.22 -37.42
CA ALA A 38 -19.10 2.67 -36.97
C ALA A 38 -19.04 4.08 -36.39
N ASP A 39 -20.18 4.76 -36.44
CA ASP A 39 -20.40 6.05 -35.82
C ASP A 39 -21.25 5.89 -34.57
N ILE A 40 -20.77 6.43 -33.45
CA ILE A 40 -21.59 6.68 -32.28
C ILE A 40 -22.34 7.98 -32.50
N MET A 41 -23.65 7.92 -32.36
CA MET A 41 -24.59 9.00 -32.60
C MET A 41 -25.29 9.37 -31.29
N ILE A 42 -25.58 10.66 -31.06
CA ILE A 42 -26.49 11.12 -30.00
C ILE A 42 -27.64 11.83 -30.71
N GLY A 43 -28.79 11.17 -30.80
CA GLY A 43 -29.82 11.55 -31.78
C GLY A 43 -29.22 11.53 -33.19
N ASP A 44 -29.39 12.63 -33.94
CA ASP A 44 -28.84 12.76 -35.30
C ASP A 44 -27.40 13.31 -35.33
N ARG A 45 -26.83 13.66 -34.17
CA ARG A 45 -25.50 14.27 -34.09
C ARG A 45 -24.42 13.18 -33.99
N LEU A 46 -23.44 13.22 -34.89
CA LEU A 46 -22.23 12.43 -34.77
C LEU A 46 -21.50 12.80 -33.47
N PHE A 47 -21.26 11.81 -32.62
CA PHE A 47 -20.47 11.95 -31.40
C PHE A 47 -19.03 11.50 -31.60
N ARG A 48 -18.82 10.31 -32.20
CA ARG A 48 -17.48 9.75 -32.37
C ARG A 48 -17.43 8.67 -33.45
N HIS A 49 -16.40 8.73 -34.29
CA HIS A 49 -16.02 7.61 -35.15
C HIS A 49 -15.29 6.54 -34.33
N ILE A 50 -15.70 5.29 -34.47
CA ILE A 50 -15.10 4.14 -33.80
C ILE A 50 -14.83 3.02 -34.82
N TYR A 51 -13.95 2.09 -34.46
CA TYR A 51 -13.63 0.94 -35.29
C TYR A 51 -13.81 -0.37 -34.52
N SER A 52 -13.67 -1.48 -35.23
CA SER A 52 -13.98 -2.84 -34.79
C SER A 52 -13.40 -3.23 -33.44
N ALA A 53 -12.24 -2.72 -33.02
CA ALA A 53 -11.70 -2.97 -31.69
C ALA A 53 -12.69 -2.67 -30.54
N CYS A 54 -13.64 -1.74 -30.73
CA CYS A 54 -14.66 -1.43 -29.74
C CYS A 54 -15.60 -2.61 -29.43
N TRP A 55 -15.92 -3.47 -30.41
CA TRP A 55 -16.92 -4.54 -30.29
C TRP A 55 -16.44 -5.93 -30.71
N ASP A 56 -15.30 -6.04 -31.38
CA ASP A 56 -14.72 -7.28 -31.88
C ASP A 56 -13.60 -7.77 -30.94
N PRO A 57 -13.83 -8.86 -30.19
CA PRO A 57 -12.84 -9.37 -29.25
C PRO A 57 -11.61 -9.94 -29.95
N GLN A 58 -11.74 -10.48 -31.18
CA GLN A 58 -10.59 -11.02 -31.91
C GLN A 58 -9.67 -9.87 -32.33
N LYS A 59 -10.24 -8.82 -32.95
CA LYS A 59 -9.48 -7.63 -33.34
C LYS A 59 -8.75 -7.01 -32.14
N ARG A 60 -9.43 -6.94 -30.99
CA ARG A 60 -8.85 -6.45 -29.74
C ARG A 60 -7.70 -7.33 -29.25
N LEU A 61 -7.85 -8.65 -29.22
CA LEU A 61 -6.79 -9.56 -28.79
C LEU A 61 -5.55 -9.48 -29.71
N GLU A 62 -5.75 -9.34 -31.03
CA GLU A 62 -4.65 -9.14 -31.99
C GLU A 62 -3.86 -7.86 -31.70
N GLU A 63 -4.54 -6.76 -31.34
CA GLU A 63 -3.88 -5.50 -30.99
C GLU A 63 -3.24 -5.54 -29.59
N MET A 64 -3.83 -6.27 -28.64
CA MET A 64 -3.18 -6.58 -27.35
C MET A 64 -1.89 -7.39 -27.55
N ASP A 65 -1.87 -8.36 -28.47
CA ASP A 65 -0.67 -9.12 -28.81
C ASP A 65 0.40 -8.25 -29.45
N ARG A 66 0.00 -7.35 -30.36
CA ARG A 66 0.90 -6.35 -30.98
C ARG A 66 1.60 -5.48 -29.93
N ASP A 67 0.91 -5.11 -28.85
CA ASP A 67 1.42 -4.19 -27.83
C ASP A 67 1.94 -4.88 -26.56
N GLY A 68 1.90 -6.22 -26.51
CA GLY A 68 2.35 -7.00 -25.38
C GLY A 68 1.53 -6.72 -24.11
N ILE A 69 0.20 -6.79 -24.24
CA ILE A 69 -0.77 -6.60 -23.14
C ILE A 69 -1.38 -7.94 -22.77
N GLU A 70 -1.00 -8.51 -21.63
CA GLU A 70 -1.49 -9.80 -21.16
C GLU A 70 -2.96 -9.72 -20.72
N MET A 71 -3.38 -8.62 -20.09
CA MET A 71 -4.76 -8.40 -19.65
C MET A 71 -5.23 -6.98 -19.91
N GLN A 72 -6.49 -6.82 -20.32
CA GLN A 72 -7.11 -5.51 -20.49
C GLN A 72 -8.48 -5.48 -19.79
N VAL A 73 -8.73 -4.40 -19.04
CA VAL A 73 -10.00 -4.16 -18.34
C VAL A 73 -10.87 -3.23 -19.17
N LEU A 74 -12.06 -3.72 -19.53
CA LEU A 74 -13.07 -3.03 -20.33
C LEU A 74 -14.05 -2.29 -19.42
N SER A 75 -14.32 -1.03 -19.74
CA SER A 75 -15.42 -0.26 -19.13
C SER A 75 -16.36 0.27 -20.20
N ALA A 76 -17.62 0.52 -19.83
CA ALA A 76 -18.54 1.18 -20.74
C ALA A 76 -18.06 2.61 -21.04
N THR A 77 -18.25 3.08 -22.27
CA THR A 77 -17.87 4.46 -22.58
C THR A 77 -18.78 5.45 -21.83
N PRO A 78 -18.27 6.52 -21.19
CA PRO A 78 -19.05 7.39 -20.29
C PRO A 78 -20.35 7.96 -20.86
N VAL A 79 -20.44 8.12 -22.18
CA VAL A 79 -21.68 8.52 -22.88
C VAL A 79 -22.87 7.58 -22.60
N LEU A 80 -22.61 6.36 -22.13
CA LEU A 80 -23.60 5.33 -21.81
C LEU A 80 -24.07 5.36 -20.34
N PHE A 81 -23.52 6.22 -19.48
CA PHE A 81 -23.87 6.26 -18.04
C PHE A 81 -25.33 6.64 -17.76
N ALA A 82 -25.94 7.49 -18.60
CA ALA A 82 -27.35 7.90 -18.49
C ALA A 82 -27.75 8.49 -17.12
N TYR A 83 -26.83 9.21 -16.46
CA TYR A 83 -27.07 9.84 -15.15
C TYR A 83 -28.13 10.95 -15.17
N ASP A 84 -28.39 11.54 -16.34
CA ASP A 84 -29.41 12.56 -16.59
C ASP A 84 -30.82 11.97 -16.78
N ARG A 85 -30.95 10.64 -16.79
CA ARG A 85 -32.20 9.93 -17.08
C ARG A 85 -32.89 9.46 -15.81
N PRO A 86 -34.22 9.17 -15.86
CA PRO A 86 -34.90 8.51 -14.75
C PRO A 86 -34.15 7.25 -14.31
N ALA A 87 -34.04 7.03 -13.00
CA ALA A 87 -33.22 5.97 -12.43
C ALA A 87 -33.57 4.57 -12.97
N GLU A 88 -34.85 4.29 -13.22
CA GLU A 88 -35.32 3.05 -13.84
C GLU A 88 -34.74 2.84 -15.25
N HIS A 89 -34.74 3.88 -16.08
CA HIS A 89 -34.20 3.81 -17.44
C HIS A 89 -32.67 3.69 -17.43
N ALA A 90 -32.01 4.39 -16.52
CA ALA A 90 -30.56 4.31 -16.34
C ALA A 90 -30.13 2.93 -15.82
N LEU A 91 -30.93 2.30 -14.94
CA LEU A 91 -30.69 0.94 -14.46
C LEU A 91 -30.83 -0.07 -15.59
N ASP A 92 -31.90 0.00 -16.38
CA ASP A 92 -32.12 -0.88 -17.54
C ASP A 92 -31.00 -0.71 -18.59
N CYS A 93 -30.58 0.53 -18.83
CA CYS A 93 -29.41 0.86 -19.65
C CYS A 93 -28.12 0.24 -19.08
N ALA A 94 -27.87 0.39 -17.78
CA ALA A 94 -26.70 -0.19 -17.11
C ALA A 94 -26.67 -1.73 -17.24
N GLN A 95 -27.78 -2.40 -16.97
CA GLN A 95 -27.88 -3.86 -17.07
C GLN A 95 -27.58 -4.35 -18.47
N LEU A 96 -28.15 -3.70 -19.49
CA LEU A 96 -27.90 -4.01 -20.89
C LEU A 96 -26.40 -3.95 -21.25
N PHE A 97 -25.71 -2.88 -20.88
CA PHE A 97 -24.29 -2.73 -21.20
C PHE A 97 -23.37 -3.58 -20.31
N ASN A 98 -23.73 -3.79 -19.04
CA ASN A 98 -23.00 -4.69 -18.15
C ASN A 98 -23.03 -6.13 -18.68
N ASP A 99 -24.20 -6.61 -19.10
CA ASP A 99 -24.35 -7.95 -19.67
C ASP A 99 -23.59 -8.08 -21.00
N ALA A 100 -23.64 -7.05 -21.87
CA ALA A 100 -22.85 -7.03 -23.10
C ALA A 100 -21.34 -7.01 -22.85
N ALA A 101 -20.86 -6.36 -21.78
CA ALA A 101 -19.45 -6.42 -21.39
C ALA A 101 -19.03 -7.86 -21.04
N LEU A 102 -19.91 -8.62 -20.38
CA LEU A 102 -19.66 -10.03 -20.04
C LEU A 102 -19.65 -10.93 -21.28
N GLU A 103 -20.41 -10.60 -22.32
CA GLU A 103 -20.36 -11.31 -23.60
C GLU A 103 -19.01 -11.12 -24.33
N LEU A 104 -18.46 -9.90 -24.32
CA LEU A 104 -17.11 -9.64 -24.84
C LEU A 104 -16.05 -10.31 -23.97
N TYR A 105 -16.18 -10.20 -22.65
CA TYR A 105 -15.34 -10.88 -21.66
C TYR A 105 -15.23 -12.38 -21.92
N ALA A 106 -16.36 -13.06 -22.13
CA ALA A 106 -16.40 -14.50 -22.36
C ALA A 106 -15.62 -14.93 -23.62
N GLN A 107 -15.53 -14.06 -24.62
CA GLN A 107 -14.78 -14.28 -25.86
C GLN A 107 -13.31 -13.86 -25.75
N GLY A 108 -12.92 -13.18 -24.68
CA GLY A 108 -11.59 -12.61 -24.45
C GLY A 108 -10.50 -13.60 -24.05
N LYS A 109 -10.72 -14.92 -24.14
CA LYS A 109 -9.75 -15.98 -23.79
C LYS A 109 -9.11 -15.81 -22.40
N GLY A 110 -9.86 -15.29 -21.43
CA GLY A 110 -9.40 -15.01 -20.07
C GLY A 110 -8.52 -13.75 -19.90
N ARG A 111 -8.24 -13.03 -21.00
CA ARG A 111 -7.40 -11.82 -21.04
C ARG A 111 -8.19 -10.52 -21.02
N LEU A 112 -9.46 -10.56 -21.39
CA LEU A 112 -10.37 -9.44 -21.18
C LEU A 112 -11.00 -9.58 -19.80
N LYS A 113 -11.21 -8.46 -19.11
CA LYS A 113 -11.94 -8.33 -17.85
C LYS A 113 -12.86 -7.11 -17.96
N SER A 114 -13.78 -6.91 -17.03
CA SER A 114 -14.72 -5.79 -17.11
C SER A 114 -14.95 -5.09 -15.77
N LEU A 115 -15.17 -3.78 -15.84
CA LEU A 115 -15.84 -2.99 -14.81
C LEU A 115 -17.27 -2.71 -15.28
N CYS A 116 -18.25 -2.81 -14.39
CA CYS A 116 -19.63 -2.46 -14.70
C CYS A 116 -19.87 -0.95 -14.64
N GLN A 117 -21.00 -0.48 -15.14
CA GLN A 117 -21.57 0.83 -14.84
C GLN A 117 -22.79 0.68 -13.90
N VAL A 118 -23.18 1.75 -13.22
CA VAL A 118 -24.31 1.77 -12.28
C VAL A 118 -25.14 3.06 -12.42
N PRO A 119 -26.44 3.08 -12.10
CA PRO A 119 -27.25 4.31 -12.14
C PRO A 119 -26.98 5.19 -10.90
N LEU A 120 -25.83 5.88 -10.88
CA LEU A 120 -25.30 6.57 -9.68
C LEU A 120 -26.20 7.71 -9.14
N GLN A 121 -27.16 8.20 -9.92
CA GLN A 121 -28.18 9.15 -9.44
C GLN A 121 -29.12 8.57 -8.37
N ASP A 122 -29.21 7.24 -8.28
CA ASP A 122 -29.96 6.50 -7.26
C ASP A 122 -29.02 5.50 -6.55
N VAL A 123 -28.66 5.82 -5.31
CA VAL A 123 -27.66 5.08 -4.53
C VAL A 123 -28.09 3.63 -4.28
N ASP A 124 -29.38 3.40 -3.98
CA ASP A 124 -29.88 2.06 -3.69
C ASP A 124 -29.87 1.18 -4.95
N ALA A 125 -30.30 1.73 -6.09
CA ALA A 125 -30.21 1.06 -7.38
C ALA A 125 -28.76 0.78 -7.77
N ALA A 126 -27.85 1.74 -7.55
CA ALA A 126 -26.43 1.60 -7.83
C ALA A 126 -25.78 0.48 -7.00
N CYS A 127 -26.03 0.43 -5.69
CA CYS A 127 -25.52 -0.63 -4.81
C CYS A 127 -26.04 -2.02 -5.22
N LYS A 128 -27.34 -2.13 -5.55
CA LYS A 128 -27.94 -3.40 -6.01
C LYS A 128 -27.32 -3.87 -7.33
N GLU A 129 -27.16 -2.97 -8.28
CA GLU A 129 -26.58 -3.31 -9.59
C GLU A 129 -25.09 -3.66 -9.47
N LEU A 130 -24.32 -2.93 -8.66
CA LEU A 130 -22.93 -3.31 -8.36
C LEU A 130 -22.86 -4.74 -7.82
N SER A 131 -23.67 -5.06 -6.82
CA SER A 131 -23.68 -6.39 -6.20
C SER A 131 -24.06 -7.49 -7.21
N ARG A 132 -24.98 -7.20 -8.13
CA ARG A 132 -25.33 -8.11 -9.25
C ARG A 132 -24.12 -8.34 -10.16
N CYS A 133 -23.45 -7.27 -10.56
CA CYS A 133 -22.30 -7.33 -11.46
C CYS A 133 -21.10 -8.03 -10.84
N MET A 134 -20.79 -7.78 -9.57
CA MET A 134 -19.72 -8.48 -8.84
C MET A 134 -19.97 -9.99 -8.80
N ARG A 135 -21.22 -10.42 -8.53
CA ARG A 135 -21.61 -11.84 -8.60
C ARG A 135 -21.52 -12.42 -10.01
N ALA A 136 -21.72 -11.60 -11.04
CA ALA A 136 -21.65 -12.02 -12.44
C ALA A 136 -20.20 -12.09 -12.97
N GLY A 137 -19.22 -11.58 -12.22
CA GLY A 137 -17.79 -11.71 -12.53
C GLY A 137 -17.11 -10.43 -13.00
N HIS A 138 -17.77 -9.27 -12.92
CA HIS A 138 -17.08 -7.99 -13.04
C HIS A 138 -16.07 -7.81 -11.90
N LEU A 139 -14.97 -7.10 -12.16
CA LEU A 139 -13.92 -6.84 -11.14
C LEU A 139 -14.21 -5.60 -10.29
N GLY A 140 -15.24 -4.84 -10.66
CA GLY A 140 -15.57 -3.58 -10.03
C GLY A 140 -16.47 -2.73 -10.92
N VAL A 141 -16.37 -1.41 -10.75
CA VAL A 141 -17.25 -0.42 -11.39
C VAL A 141 -16.45 0.75 -11.95
N GLN A 142 -16.87 1.25 -13.10
CA GLN A 142 -16.50 2.56 -13.57
C GLN A 142 -17.66 3.54 -13.33
N ILE A 143 -17.35 4.70 -12.77
CA ILE A 143 -18.33 5.76 -12.51
C ILE A 143 -17.87 7.09 -13.09
N GLY A 144 -18.82 7.96 -13.42
CA GLY A 144 -18.55 9.38 -13.64
C GLY A 144 -17.97 10.06 -12.40
N ASN A 145 -17.23 11.16 -12.59
CA ASN A 145 -16.65 11.93 -11.50
C ASN A 145 -17.67 12.85 -10.77
N HIS A 146 -18.91 12.90 -11.23
CA HIS A 146 -20.02 13.60 -10.60
C HIS A 146 -21.37 13.06 -11.15
N VAL A 147 -22.48 13.51 -10.55
CA VAL A 147 -23.85 13.27 -11.01
C VAL A 147 -24.63 14.59 -10.97
N GLY A 148 -24.76 15.26 -12.12
CA GLY A 148 -25.24 16.64 -12.15
C GLY A 148 -24.38 17.52 -11.25
N GLU A 149 -25.00 18.25 -10.31
CA GLU A 149 -24.26 19.12 -9.37
C GLU A 149 -23.61 18.36 -8.20
N LYS A 150 -23.81 17.04 -8.08
CA LYS A 150 -23.27 16.23 -6.98
C LYS A 150 -21.85 15.78 -7.29
N ASN A 151 -20.87 16.34 -6.58
CA ASN A 151 -19.49 15.86 -6.58
C ASN A 151 -19.34 14.56 -5.77
N LEU A 152 -18.16 13.94 -5.83
CA LEU A 152 -17.87 12.66 -5.18
C LEU A 152 -17.91 12.69 -3.64
N ASP A 153 -17.93 13.87 -3.02
CA ASP A 153 -18.13 14.06 -1.58
C ASP A 153 -19.61 14.10 -1.16
N ASP A 154 -20.55 14.00 -2.11
CA ASP A 154 -21.97 13.85 -1.81
C ASP A 154 -22.19 12.63 -0.88
N PRO A 155 -22.97 12.77 0.21
CA PRO A 155 -23.18 11.68 1.17
C PRO A 155 -23.71 10.38 0.54
N GLY A 156 -24.52 10.48 -0.51
CA GLY A 156 -25.04 9.33 -1.24
C GLY A 156 -23.95 8.61 -2.03
N ILE A 157 -23.10 9.36 -2.74
CA ILE A 157 -21.96 8.80 -3.48
C ILE A 157 -20.93 8.20 -2.51
N VAL A 158 -20.66 8.86 -1.38
CA VAL A 158 -19.80 8.30 -0.31
C VAL A 158 -20.39 6.98 0.22
N THR A 159 -21.71 6.90 0.39
CA THR A 159 -22.39 5.65 0.78
C THR A 159 -22.21 4.54 -0.27
N PHE A 160 -22.34 4.87 -1.55
CA PHE A 160 -22.05 3.92 -2.64
C PHE A 160 -20.59 3.45 -2.63
N LEU A 161 -19.64 4.34 -2.35
CA LEU A 161 -18.22 4.00 -2.26
C LEU A 161 -17.90 3.12 -1.03
N HIS A 162 -18.59 3.29 0.10
CA HIS A 162 -18.54 2.33 1.21
C HIS A 162 -19.00 0.94 0.76
N HIS A 163 -20.10 0.87 0.00
CA HIS A 163 -20.61 -0.39 -0.53
C HIS A 163 -19.62 -1.04 -1.51
N CYS A 164 -18.97 -0.26 -2.37
CA CYS A 164 -17.89 -0.75 -3.24
C CYS A 164 -16.76 -1.41 -2.43
N ALA A 165 -16.33 -0.78 -1.34
CA ALA A 165 -15.29 -1.34 -0.50
C ALA A 165 -15.73 -2.65 0.18
N ALA A 166 -16.99 -2.75 0.60
CA ALA A 166 -17.55 -3.95 1.23
C ALA A 166 -17.66 -5.14 0.25
N GLU A 167 -18.04 -4.88 -1.00
CA GLU A 167 -18.08 -5.88 -2.08
C GLU A 167 -16.68 -6.20 -2.63
N GLY A 168 -15.63 -5.51 -2.18
CA GLY A 168 -14.28 -5.64 -2.71
C GLY A 168 -14.15 -5.16 -4.16
N ALA A 169 -15.03 -4.27 -4.62
CA ALA A 169 -15.01 -3.73 -5.98
C ALA A 169 -13.84 -2.76 -6.19
N ALA A 170 -13.17 -2.86 -7.33
CA ALA A 170 -12.30 -1.80 -7.84
C ALA A 170 -13.16 -0.65 -8.40
N VAL A 171 -12.81 0.61 -8.12
CA VAL A 171 -13.57 1.77 -8.60
C VAL A 171 -12.69 2.59 -9.55
N LEU A 172 -13.06 2.69 -10.83
CA LEU A 172 -12.44 3.59 -11.78
C LEU A 172 -13.32 4.84 -11.95
N VAL A 173 -12.82 5.99 -11.56
CA VAL A 173 -13.50 7.28 -11.76
C VAL A 173 -13.06 7.85 -13.09
N HIS A 174 -14.02 8.02 -14.00
CA HIS A 174 -13.80 8.60 -15.31
C HIS A 174 -14.44 10.00 -15.39
N PRO A 175 -13.71 11.02 -15.85
CA PRO A 175 -14.31 12.34 -16.06
C PRO A 175 -15.36 12.31 -17.18
N TRP A 176 -16.51 12.91 -16.93
CA TRP A 176 -17.60 13.04 -17.89
C TRP A 176 -18.33 14.37 -17.67
N ASP A 177 -19.17 14.76 -18.63
CA ASP A 177 -20.05 15.94 -18.55
C ASP A 177 -19.34 17.22 -18.07
N MET A 178 -18.24 17.55 -18.75
CA MET A 178 -17.31 18.60 -18.31
C MET A 178 -17.98 19.96 -18.08
N PHE A 179 -17.67 20.61 -16.95
CA PHE A 179 -18.10 21.96 -16.66
C PHE A 179 -17.61 22.95 -17.73
N GLY A 180 -18.37 24.02 -17.96
CA GLY A 180 -17.96 25.10 -18.87
C GLY A 180 -17.94 24.71 -20.36
N GLN A 181 -18.57 23.59 -20.75
CA GLN A 181 -18.69 23.14 -22.15
C GLN A 181 -19.10 24.24 -23.13
N SER A 182 -19.98 25.16 -22.74
CA SER A 182 -20.42 26.30 -23.58
C SER A 182 -19.28 27.23 -24.00
N ARG A 183 -18.18 27.28 -23.24
CA ARG A 183 -16.96 28.05 -23.55
C ARG A 183 -15.92 27.25 -24.32
N MET A 184 -16.11 25.93 -24.46
CA MET A 184 -15.17 25.01 -25.07
C MET A 184 -15.71 24.31 -26.34
N PRO A 185 -16.42 24.98 -27.27
CA PRO A 185 -17.08 24.28 -28.39
C PRO A 185 -16.13 23.79 -29.50
N LYS A 186 -14.83 24.10 -29.45
CA LYS A 186 -13.87 23.87 -30.55
C LYS A 186 -12.62 23.13 -30.07
N TYR A 187 -11.86 22.59 -31.02
CA TYR A 187 -10.51 22.04 -30.84
C TYR A 187 -10.40 20.91 -29.79
N MET A 188 -11.49 20.19 -29.56
CA MET A 188 -11.58 19.19 -28.49
C MET A 188 -11.23 19.75 -27.09
N MET A 189 -11.40 21.06 -26.87
CA MET A 189 -11.17 21.68 -25.56
C MET A 189 -11.92 21.03 -24.38
N PRO A 190 -13.12 20.44 -24.55
CA PRO A 190 -13.74 19.71 -23.45
C PRO A 190 -12.86 18.54 -22.97
N TRP A 191 -12.11 17.89 -23.86
CA TRP A 191 -11.18 16.80 -23.52
C TRP A 191 -9.80 17.30 -23.06
N THR A 192 -9.28 18.38 -23.63
CA THR A 192 -7.92 18.84 -23.31
C THR A 192 -7.85 19.84 -22.16
N VAL A 193 -8.98 20.45 -21.78
CA VAL A 193 -9.09 21.40 -20.67
C VAL A 193 -10.13 20.97 -19.66
N GLY A 194 -11.36 20.70 -20.11
CA GLY A 194 -12.48 20.36 -19.22
C GLY A 194 -12.22 19.06 -18.44
N MET A 195 -11.85 18.00 -19.16
CA MET A 195 -11.71 16.65 -18.62
C MET A 195 -10.60 16.52 -17.54
N PRO A 196 -9.38 17.07 -17.73
CA PRO A 196 -8.38 17.11 -16.66
C PRO A 196 -8.84 17.91 -15.43
N ALA A 197 -9.58 19.01 -15.65
CA ALA A 197 -10.09 19.84 -14.57
C ALA A 197 -11.22 19.15 -13.79
N GLU A 198 -12.08 18.38 -14.46
CA GLU A 198 -13.11 17.53 -13.83
C GLU A 198 -12.51 16.46 -12.94
N THR A 199 -11.50 15.73 -13.42
CA THR A 199 -10.82 14.72 -12.60
C THR A 199 -10.20 15.35 -11.37
N GLN A 200 -9.51 16.49 -11.54
CA GLN A 200 -8.95 17.23 -10.41
C GLN A 200 -10.05 17.66 -9.43
N LEU A 201 -11.16 18.22 -9.93
CA LEU A 201 -12.29 18.64 -9.10
C LEU A 201 -12.83 17.47 -8.27
N GLY A 202 -13.01 16.30 -8.87
CA GLY A 202 -13.45 15.09 -8.17
C GLY A 202 -12.50 14.68 -7.04
N ILE A 203 -11.19 14.65 -7.30
CA ILE A 203 -10.18 14.34 -6.26
C ILE A 203 -10.20 15.38 -5.13
N VAL A 204 -10.23 16.67 -5.48
CA VAL A 204 -10.23 17.78 -4.52
C VAL A 204 -11.50 17.75 -3.67
N ALA A 205 -12.66 17.46 -4.27
CA ALA A 205 -13.93 17.32 -3.56
C ALA A 205 -13.85 16.17 -2.56
N MET A 206 -13.35 15.00 -2.94
CA MET A 206 -13.19 13.87 -2.01
C MET A 206 -12.24 14.18 -0.84
N ILE A 207 -11.15 14.91 -1.11
CA ILE A 207 -10.21 15.35 -0.07
C ILE A 207 -10.90 16.36 0.84
N LEU A 208 -11.23 17.55 0.33
CA LEU A 208 -11.71 18.67 1.14
C LEU A 208 -13.10 18.43 1.73
N GLY A 209 -13.94 17.62 1.10
CA GLY A 209 -15.24 17.16 1.62
C GLY A 209 -15.13 16.09 2.71
N GLY A 210 -13.91 15.65 3.06
CA GLY A 210 -13.66 14.65 4.10
C GLY A 210 -14.21 13.27 3.74
N ALA A 211 -14.40 12.98 2.45
CA ALA A 211 -14.87 11.67 2.00
C ALA A 211 -13.84 10.60 2.36
N PHE A 212 -12.55 10.88 2.12
CA PHE A 212 -11.50 9.93 2.49
C PHE A 212 -11.42 9.69 4.00
N ASP A 213 -11.72 10.66 4.86
CA ASP A 213 -11.71 10.44 6.32
C ASP A 213 -12.74 9.39 6.75
N LYS A 214 -13.86 9.32 6.05
CA LYS A 214 -14.98 8.42 6.35
C LYS A 214 -14.83 7.06 5.66
N LEU A 215 -14.32 7.05 4.43
CA LEU A 215 -14.21 5.84 3.62
C LEU A 215 -13.16 4.88 4.20
N PRO A 216 -13.40 3.56 4.16
CA PRO A 216 -12.47 2.57 4.69
C PRO A 216 -11.18 2.54 3.87
N ARG A 217 -10.07 2.16 4.51
CA ARG A 217 -8.76 1.99 3.84
C ARG A 217 -8.77 0.88 2.79
N SER A 218 -9.72 -0.06 2.87
CA SER A 218 -9.89 -1.15 1.89
C SER A 218 -10.51 -0.68 0.56
N LEU A 219 -11.07 0.53 0.48
CA LEU A 219 -11.54 1.07 -0.81
C LEU A 219 -10.38 1.21 -1.78
N ARG A 220 -10.56 0.67 -2.99
CA ARG A 220 -9.60 0.79 -4.09
C ARG A 220 -10.22 1.63 -5.19
N ILE A 221 -9.80 2.88 -5.25
CA ILE A 221 -10.32 3.88 -6.18
C ILE A 221 -9.17 4.45 -7.03
N CYS A 222 -9.38 4.51 -8.34
CA CYS A 222 -8.43 5.01 -9.33
C CYS A 222 -9.07 6.15 -10.12
N PHE A 223 -8.32 7.21 -10.38
CA PHE A 223 -8.74 8.32 -11.23
C PHE A 223 -8.05 8.25 -12.59
N ALA A 224 -8.86 8.28 -13.64
CA ALA A 224 -8.38 8.23 -15.02
C ALA A 224 -7.52 9.44 -15.41
N HIS A 225 -6.69 9.26 -16.45
CA HIS A 225 -5.84 10.27 -17.07
C HIS A 225 -4.85 10.94 -16.10
N GLY A 226 -4.14 10.13 -15.30
CA GLY A 226 -3.16 10.63 -14.33
C GLY A 226 -3.75 11.46 -13.19
N GLY A 227 -5.05 11.40 -12.95
CA GLY A 227 -5.73 12.32 -12.02
C GLY A 227 -5.95 13.72 -12.62
N GLY A 228 -5.88 13.86 -13.94
CA GLY A 228 -6.00 15.14 -14.64
C GLY A 228 -4.88 16.09 -14.27
N SER A 229 -5.23 17.31 -13.86
CA SER A 229 -4.25 18.34 -13.43
C SER A 229 -3.93 18.29 -11.93
N PHE A 230 -4.43 17.29 -11.18
CA PHE A 230 -4.31 17.23 -9.73
C PHE A 230 -2.85 17.25 -9.24
N ALA A 231 -2.00 16.34 -9.73
CA ALA A 231 -0.64 16.20 -9.24
C ALA A 231 0.14 17.52 -9.39
N PHE A 232 0.03 18.17 -10.56
CA PHE A 232 0.70 19.43 -10.84
C PHE A 232 0.20 20.61 -9.97
N LEU A 233 -1.10 20.62 -9.64
CA LEU A 233 -1.73 21.69 -8.87
C LEU A 233 -1.82 21.41 -7.37
N LEU A 234 -1.34 20.26 -6.91
CA LEU A 234 -1.34 19.88 -5.50
C LEU A 234 -0.65 20.92 -4.61
N GLY A 235 0.48 21.49 -5.05
CA GLY A 235 1.18 22.54 -4.31
C GLY A 235 0.33 23.79 -4.08
N ARG A 236 -0.49 24.18 -5.07
CA ARG A 236 -1.42 25.31 -4.93
C ARG A 236 -2.54 25.00 -3.94
N LEU A 237 -3.10 23.79 -4.00
CA LEU A 237 -4.10 23.31 -3.06
C LEU A 237 -3.55 23.29 -1.63
N GLN A 238 -2.34 22.75 -1.45
CA GLN A 238 -1.65 22.68 -0.16
C GLN A 238 -1.40 24.07 0.43
N ASN A 239 -0.95 25.02 -0.39
CA ASN A 239 -0.75 26.40 0.03
C ASN A 239 -2.06 27.06 0.45
N ALA A 240 -3.14 26.87 -0.31
CA ALA A 240 -4.46 27.40 0.04
C ALA A 240 -4.95 26.81 1.38
N TRP A 241 -4.84 25.49 1.54
CA TRP A 241 -5.22 24.79 2.77
C TRP A 241 -4.45 25.31 4.00
N GLN A 242 -3.17 25.64 3.89
CA GLN A 242 -2.37 26.15 5.03
C GLN A 242 -2.70 27.58 5.46
N HIS A 243 -3.18 28.41 4.53
CA HIS A 243 -3.20 29.86 4.72
C HIS A 243 -4.60 30.48 4.65
N HIS A 244 -5.63 29.71 4.29
CA HIS A 244 -6.97 30.24 4.15
C HIS A 244 -8.01 29.32 4.84
N PRO A 245 -8.68 29.77 5.91
CA PRO A 245 -9.58 28.92 6.70
C PRO A 245 -10.66 28.19 5.90
N VAL A 246 -11.25 28.84 4.88
CA VAL A 246 -12.26 28.21 4.02
C VAL A 246 -11.67 27.06 3.18
N ALA A 247 -10.41 27.16 2.80
CA ALA A 247 -9.74 26.15 1.98
C ALA A 247 -9.33 24.90 2.79
N HIS A 248 -9.54 24.90 4.11
CA HIS A 248 -9.40 23.68 4.93
C HIS A 248 -10.47 22.65 4.57
N GLY A 249 -11.66 23.09 4.10
CA GLY A 249 -12.81 22.21 3.95
C GLY A 249 -13.18 21.57 5.29
N VAL A 250 -13.49 20.28 5.27
CA VAL A 250 -13.79 19.46 6.45
C VAL A 250 -12.80 18.29 6.62
N CYS A 251 -11.70 18.29 5.86
CA CYS A 251 -10.74 17.19 5.88
C CYS A 251 -9.85 17.23 7.14
N GLU A 252 -9.50 16.06 7.67
CA GLU A 252 -8.71 15.94 8.90
C GLU A 252 -7.21 16.16 8.69
N LEU A 253 -6.69 15.80 7.50
CA LEU A 253 -5.27 15.88 7.16
C LEU A 253 -5.00 16.93 6.08
N ALA A 254 -3.72 17.24 5.86
CA ALA A 254 -3.36 18.08 4.73
C ALA A 254 -3.58 17.33 3.40
N PRO A 255 -3.91 18.03 2.29
CA PRO A 255 -4.22 17.40 1.01
C PRO A 255 -3.17 16.40 0.51
N LYS A 256 -1.88 16.68 0.71
CA LYS A 256 -0.79 15.76 0.33
C LYS A 256 -0.76 14.45 1.12
N ASP A 257 -1.35 14.41 2.31
CA ASP A 257 -1.31 13.23 3.18
C ASP A 257 -2.38 12.19 2.77
N TYR A 258 -3.27 12.54 1.85
CA TYR A 258 -4.27 11.65 1.24
C TYR A 258 -3.78 10.91 0.00
N LEU A 259 -2.56 11.15 -0.50
CA LEU A 259 -2.05 10.49 -1.72
C LEU A 259 -1.98 8.96 -1.61
N ASN A 260 -1.99 8.43 -0.38
CA ASN A 260 -2.05 7.00 -0.12
C ASN A 260 -3.48 6.41 -0.15
N ARG A 261 -4.51 7.21 -0.47
CA ARG A 261 -5.93 6.81 -0.45
C ARG A 261 -6.52 6.45 -1.81
N PHE A 262 -5.82 6.75 -2.88
CA PHE A 262 -6.29 6.51 -4.24
C PHE A 262 -5.13 6.22 -5.18
N TYR A 263 -5.47 5.76 -6.37
CA TYR A 263 -4.57 5.49 -7.47
C TYR A 263 -4.87 6.44 -8.64
N VAL A 264 -3.96 6.48 -9.59
CA VAL A 264 -4.16 7.11 -10.90
C VAL A 264 -3.67 6.17 -12.00
N ASP A 265 -4.19 6.32 -13.21
CA ASP A 265 -3.56 5.70 -14.37
C ASP A 265 -2.35 6.50 -14.88
N SER A 266 -1.66 6.00 -15.90
CA SER A 266 -0.46 6.59 -16.48
C SER A 266 -0.69 7.40 -17.76
N ALA A 267 -1.95 7.66 -18.14
CA ALA A 267 -2.30 8.30 -19.42
C ALA A 267 -2.04 9.82 -19.38
N VAL A 268 -0.76 10.20 -19.35
CA VAL A 268 -0.28 11.61 -19.30
C VAL A 268 0.51 12.04 -20.53
N PHE A 269 0.77 11.10 -21.47
CA PHE A 269 1.27 11.35 -22.84
C PHE A 269 2.63 12.07 -22.97
N ASP A 270 3.36 12.26 -21.87
CA ASP A 270 4.68 12.89 -21.87
C ASP A 270 5.56 12.27 -20.76
N THR A 271 6.83 12.01 -21.06
CA THR A 271 7.76 11.35 -20.14
C THR A 271 8.03 12.18 -18.89
N ARG A 272 8.11 13.52 -19.02
CA ARG A 272 8.34 14.41 -17.86
C ARG A 272 7.11 14.46 -16.99
N ALA A 273 5.92 14.50 -17.59
CA ALA A 273 4.66 14.41 -16.87
C ALA A 273 4.53 13.07 -16.13
N LEU A 274 4.92 11.94 -16.75
CA LEU A 274 4.92 10.64 -16.09
C LEU A 274 5.88 10.61 -14.90
N ASN A 275 7.11 11.10 -15.05
CA ASN A 275 8.07 11.14 -13.95
C ASN A 275 7.57 11.99 -12.79
N TYR A 276 7.03 13.17 -13.09
CA TYR A 276 6.46 14.06 -12.08
C TYR A 276 5.25 13.42 -11.37
N LEU A 277 4.41 12.70 -12.14
CA LEU A 277 3.28 11.97 -11.59
C LEU A 277 3.75 10.86 -10.63
N VAL A 278 4.76 10.08 -11.01
CA VAL A 278 5.33 9.01 -10.18
C VAL A 278 6.02 9.57 -8.93
N GLU A 279 6.73 10.70 -9.05
CA GLU A 279 7.36 11.39 -7.93
C GLU A 279 6.30 11.90 -6.94
N THR A 280 5.20 12.45 -7.45
CA THR A 280 4.11 13.00 -6.63
C THR A 280 3.29 11.89 -5.97
N MET A 281 2.77 10.95 -6.75
CA MET A 281 1.84 9.91 -6.28
C MET A 281 2.55 8.75 -5.60
N GLY A 282 3.83 8.55 -5.90
CA GLY A 282 4.60 7.37 -5.52
C GLY A 282 4.42 6.21 -6.51
N THR A 283 5.46 5.38 -6.65
CA THR A 283 5.49 4.22 -7.57
C THR A 283 4.32 3.25 -7.35
N GLU A 284 3.78 3.16 -6.13
CA GLU A 284 2.74 2.18 -5.77
C GLU A 284 1.33 2.62 -6.19
N ARG A 285 1.17 3.85 -6.70
CA ARG A 285 -0.12 4.50 -6.92
C ARG A 285 -0.41 4.86 -8.38
N VAL A 286 0.50 4.52 -9.30
CA VAL A 286 0.35 4.76 -10.74
C VAL A 286 0.23 3.43 -11.46
N MET A 287 -0.76 3.28 -12.33
CA MET A 287 -1.03 2.05 -13.11
C MET A 287 -1.09 2.32 -14.60
N LEU A 288 -0.75 1.33 -15.43
CA LEU A 288 -0.96 1.42 -16.87
C LEU A 288 -2.45 1.57 -17.18
N GLY A 289 -2.78 2.65 -17.88
CA GLY A 289 -4.08 2.87 -18.49
C GLY A 289 -3.90 3.59 -19.83
N SER A 290 -4.67 3.19 -20.84
CA SER A 290 -4.42 3.59 -22.23
C SER A 290 -5.51 4.46 -22.86
N ASP A 291 -6.73 4.43 -22.33
CA ASP A 291 -7.94 4.96 -22.99
C ASP A 291 -8.21 4.30 -24.37
N TYR A 292 -7.69 3.09 -24.58
CA TYR A 292 -7.90 2.31 -25.80
C TYR A 292 -9.39 1.97 -25.99
N PRO A 293 -9.92 1.95 -27.23
CA PRO A 293 -9.25 2.15 -28.52
C PRO A 293 -9.41 3.56 -29.09
N PHE A 294 -9.54 4.59 -28.23
CA PHE A 294 -9.90 5.91 -28.72
C PHE A 294 -8.74 6.69 -29.34
N PRO A 295 -9.02 7.63 -30.26
CA PRO A 295 -7.97 8.39 -30.94
C PRO A 295 -7.08 9.24 -30.03
N LEU A 296 -7.59 9.64 -28.85
CA LEU A 296 -6.81 10.37 -27.83
C LEU A 296 -6.12 9.44 -26.83
N GLY A 297 -6.30 8.13 -26.95
CA GLY A 297 -5.61 7.14 -26.14
C GLY A 297 -4.17 6.91 -26.59
N GLU A 298 -3.43 6.15 -25.80
CA GLU A 298 -2.06 5.76 -26.13
C GLU A 298 -2.06 4.76 -27.30
N HIS A 299 -1.53 5.17 -28.45
CA HIS A 299 -1.58 4.37 -29.68
C HIS A 299 -0.84 3.02 -29.59
N ARG A 300 0.27 2.98 -28.85
CA ARG A 300 1.02 1.76 -28.53
C ARG A 300 0.96 1.56 -27.03
N VAL A 301 0.03 0.73 -26.58
CA VAL A 301 -0.31 0.64 -25.17
C VAL A 301 0.92 0.28 -24.33
N GLY A 302 1.25 1.13 -23.35
CA GLY A 302 2.39 1.01 -22.44
C GLY A 302 3.74 1.49 -23.00
N GLU A 303 3.81 2.06 -24.19
CA GLU A 303 5.05 2.59 -24.77
C GLU A 303 5.67 3.70 -23.92
N LEU A 304 4.86 4.62 -23.38
CA LEU A 304 5.31 5.72 -22.52
C LEU A 304 6.06 5.20 -21.29
N ILE A 305 5.52 4.18 -20.61
CA ILE A 305 6.18 3.57 -19.45
C ILE A 305 7.42 2.78 -19.87
N ARG A 306 7.37 2.02 -20.97
CA ARG A 306 8.53 1.20 -21.40
C ARG A 306 9.71 2.06 -21.84
N SER A 307 9.46 3.18 -22.50
CA SER A 307 10.47 4.09 -23.05
C SER A 307 10.99 5.16 -22.08
N SER A 308 10.35 5.32 -20.91
CA SER A 308 10.80 6.28 -19.88
C SER A 308 12.17 5.92 -19.29
N ASP A 309 12.75 6.85 -18.54
CA ASP A 309 13.98 6.69 -17.76
C ASP A 309 13.74 6.11 -16.36
N LEU A 310 12.50 5.74 -16.01
CA LEU A 310 12.17 5.10 -14.74
C LEU A 310 12.92 3.78 -14.55
N SER A 311 13.18 3.42 -13.29
CA SER A 311 13.82 2.15 -12.96
C SER A 311 13.01 0.94 -13.45
N GLN A 312 13.67 -0.19 -13.72
CA GLN A 312 12.98 -1.42 -14.13
C GLN A 312 11.97 -1.92 -13.09
N ARG A 313 12.23 -1.69 -11.80
CA ARG A 313 11.29 -1.98 -10.71
C ARG A 313 10.03 -1.11 -10.81
N THR A 314 10.20 0.20 -11.01
CA THR A 314 9.10 1.14 -11.19
C THR A 314 8.26 0.79 -12.42
N LYS A 315 8.90 0.53 -13.57
CA LYS A 315 8.20 0.11 -14.79
C LYS A 315 7.40 -1.17 -14.56
N SER A 316 7.99 -2.16 -13.89
CA SER A 316 7.35 -3.43 -13.54
C SER A 316 6.08 -3.22 -12.70
N ARG A 317 6.12 -2.30 -11.74
CA ARG A 317 4.95 -1.95 -10.91
C ARG A 317 3.85 -1.25 -11.69
N LEU A 318 4.21 -0.22 -12.45
CA LEU A 318 3.26 0.55 -13.26
C LEU A 318 2.61 -0.33 -14.34
N LEU A 319 3.37 -1.20 -15.01
CA LEU A 319 2.86 -2.06 -16.08
C LEU A 319 1.93 -3.17 -15.59
N GLY A 320 2.01 -3.62 -14.34
CA GLY A 320 1.26 -4.80 -13.91
C GLY A 320 1.02 -4.95 -12.41
N GLU A 321 2.05 -4.89 -11.56
CA GLU A 321 1.89 -5.28 -10.13
C GLU A 321 0.86 -4.41 -9.39
N ASN A 322 0.83 -3.11 -9.66
CA ASN A 322 -0.15 -2.21 -9.05
C ASN A 322 -1.58 -2.54 -9.50
N ALA A 323 -1.75 -2.94 -10.76
CA ALA A 323 -3.05 -3.36 -11.30
C ALA A 323 -3.52 -4.68 -10.69
N GLU A 324 -2.63 -5.65 -10.45
CA GLU A 324 -2.97 -6.89 -9.75
C GLU A 324 -3.53 -6.61 -8.34
N GLU A 325 -2.88 -5.71 -7.58
CA GLU A 325 -3.31 -5.27 -6.25
C GLU A 325 -4.65 -4.50 -6.31
N PHE A 326 -4.78 -3.56 -7.26
CA PHE A 326 -5.98 -2.75 -7.45
C PHE A 326 -7.21 -3.57 -7.85
N LEU A 327 -7.02 -4.62 -8.66
CA LEU A 327 -8.11 -5.48 -9.17
C LEU A 327 -8.39 -6.71 -8.30
N ASN A 328 -7.58 -6.98 -7.27
CA ASN A 328 -7.66 -8.18 -6.40
C ASN A 328 -7.45 -9.47 -7.19
N LEU A 329 -6.57 -9.46 -8.19
CA LEU A 329 -6.38 -10.65 -9.01
C LEU A 329 -5.64 -11.72 -8.19
N PRO A 330 -6.13 -12.97 -8.18
CA PRO A 330 -5.38 -14.06 -7.59
C PRO A 330 -4.04 -14.18 -8.34
N ARG A 331 -2.91 -14.17 -7.62
CA ARG A 331 -1.61 -14.48 -8.24
C ARG A 331 -1.72 -15.90 -8.82
N ASN A 332 -1.78 -16.00 -10.15
CA ASN A 332 -2.08 -17.26 -10.84
C ASN A 332 -1.12 -18.38 -10.41
N ALA A 333 -1.68 -19.35 -9.69
CA ALA A 333 -1.16 -20.68 -9.54
C ALA A 333 -1.51 -21.49 -10.80
N ALA A 334 -0.50 -21.94 -11.55
CA ALA A 334 -0.75 -22.91 -12.62
C ALA A 334 -0.80 -24.32 -12.02
N ILE A 335 -2.00 -24.90 -12.03
CA ILE A 335 -2.33 -26.29 -11.65
C ILE A 335 -1.96 -27.22 -12.81
N GLY A 336 -1.34 -28.36 -12.49
CA GLY A 336 -1.21 -29.49 -13.41
C GLY A 336 -2.45 -30.40 -13.40
N SER A 337 -2.76 -30.99 -14.57
CA SER A 337 -3.35 -32.34 -14.69
C SER A 337 -3.34 -32.85 -16.15
N ALA A 338 -2.48 -33.85 -16.38
CA ALA A 338 -2.52 -35.05 -17.25
C ALA A 338 -3.31 -35.11 -18.60
N LEU A 339 -2.60 -35.33 -19.74
CA LEU A 339 -2.51 -36.60 -20.52
C LEU A 339 -1.98 -36.41 -21.97
N THR A 340 -0.89 -37.14 -22.28
CA THR A 340 -0.47 -37.78 -23.56
C THR A 340 -0.24 -36.98 -24.85
N GLY A 341 1.01 -36.98 -25.33
CA GLY A 341 1.38 -36.89 -26.76
C GLY A 341 2.52 -35.90 -27.09
N GLU A 342 3.76 -36.38 -27.16
CA GLU A 342 4.93 -35.63 -27.71
C GLU A 342 4.92 -35.59 -29.26
N PRO A 343 5.52 -34.58 -29.92
CA PRO A 343 6.95 -34.64 -30.25
C PRO A 343 7.78 -33.33 -30.11
N SER A 344 8.92 -33.50 -29.44
CA SER A 344 10.30 -33.00 -29.73
C SER A 344 10.67 -31.49 -29.73
N GLN A 345 11.15 -31.04 -28.55
CA GLN A 345 12.42 -30.33 -28.19
C GLN A 345 12.99 -29.12 -28.98
N PRO A 346 13.61 -28.16 -28.25
CA PRO A 346 15.03 -28.26 -27.89
C PRO A 346 15.30 -28.22 -26.36
N ALA A 347 16.42 -28.81 -25.95
CA ALA A 347 16.77 -29.19 -24.57
C ALA A 347 16.68 -28.08 -23.48
N PRO A 348 16.25 -28.41 -22.25
CA PRO A 348 16.14 -27.45 -21.16
C PRO A 348 17.50 -27.18 -20.52
N ARG A 349 17.78 -25.91 -20.19
CA ARG A 349 18.75 -25.58 -19.16
C ARG A 349 18.12 -25.97 -17.82
N GLU A 350 18.73 -26.91 -17.11
CA GLU A 350 18.40 -27.19 -15.71
C GLU A 350 18.60 -25.91 -14.89
N GLY A 351 17.51 -25.24 -14.59
CA GLY A 351 17.47 -24.12 -13.67
C GLY A 351 16.16 -24.22 -12.94
N HIS A 352 16.21 -24.55 -11.65
CA HIS A 352 15.03 -24.54 -10.77
C HIS A 352 14.24 -23.25 -11.00
N GLN A 353 13.03 -23.36 -11.56
CA GLN A 353 12.15 -22.22 -11.74
C GLN A 353 11.83 -21.67 -10.35
N LEU A 354 12.32 -20.48 -10.05
CA LEU A 354 12.14 -19.84 -8.76
C LEU A 354 10.64 -19.51 -8.58
N THR A 355 9.95 -20.26 -7.73
CA THR A 355 8.55 -20.04 -7.33
C THR A 355 8.49 -19.29 -5.99
N TYR A 356 7.33 -18.72 -5.63
CA TYR A 356 7.10 -18.17 -4.28
C TYR A 356 7.47 -19.17 -3.17
N SER A 357 6.98 -20.41 -3.33
CA SER A 357 7.20 -21.49 -2.38
C SER A 357 8.69 -21.84 -2.25
N SER A 358 9.43 -21.92 -3.37
CA SER A 358 10.86 -22.23 -3.36
C SER A 358 11.76 -21.04 -2.99
N TYR A 359 11.35 -19.80 -3.29
CA TYR A 359 12.08 -18.58 -2.92
C TYR A 359 12.03 -18.34 -1.41
N LEU A 360 10.83 -18.41 -0.83
CA LEU A 360 10.63 -18.22 0.60
C LEU A 360 10.87 -19.49 1.41
N ARG A 361 11.14 -20.62 0.74
CA ARG A 361 11.32 -21.93 1.38
C ARG A 361 10.14 -22.29 2.29
N VAL A 362 8.92 -22.05 1.77
CA VAL A 362 7.66 -22.21 2.52
C VAL A 362 7.50 -23.63 3.05
N PRO A 363 7.77 -24.70 2.26
CA PRO A 363 7.66 -26.07 2.78
C PRO A 363 8.60 -26.31 3.95
N GLU A 364 9.84 -25.83 3.87
CA GLU A 364 10.81 -26.00 4.96
C GLU A 364 10.43 -25.16 6.19
N LEU A 365 9.92 -23.95 6.00
CA LEU A 365 9.46 -23.09 7.10
C LEU A 365 8.28 -23.72 7.86
N LEU A 366 7.27 -24.21 7.13
CA LEU A 366 6.06 -24.81 7.70
C LEU A 366 6.33 -26.18 8.35
N GLN A 367 7.45 -26.83 8.01
CA GLN A 367 7.87 -28.06 8.66
C GLN A 367 8.45 -27.83 10.06
N LEU A 368 8.82 -26.60 10.45
CA LEU A 368 9.48 -26.37 11.74
C LEU A 368 8.55 -26.42 12.97
N GLN A 369 7.23 -26.43 12.77
CA GLN A 369 6.27 -26.38 13.88
C GLN A 369 5.88 -27.79 14.36
N HIS A 370 6.56 -28.27 15.40
CA HIS A 370 6.37 -29.63 15.95
C HIS A 370 5.99 -29.65 17.43
N PRO A 371 4.70 -29.86 17.77
CA PRO A 371 4.23 -30.03 19.14
C PRO A 371 4.82 -31.27 19.86
N GLN A 372 5.32 -31.07 21.08
CA GLN A 372 6.01 -32.08 21.90
C GLN A 372 5.12 -32.73 22.97
N SER A 373 3.99 -32.12 23.33
CA SER A 373 3.06 -32.69 24.31
C SER A 373 2.42 -34.00 23.81
N ARG A 374 2.17 -34.92 24.75
CA ARG A 374 1.52 -36.23 24.51
C ARG A 374 0.52 -36.52 25.65
N PRO A 375 -0.80 -36.63 25.37
CA PRO A 375 -1.44 -36.33 24.09
C PRO A 375 -1.18 -34.89 23.64
N GLN A 376 -1.17 -34.65 22.33
CA GLN A 376 -0.91 -33.33 21.78
C GLN A 376 -1.97 -32.34 22.27
N HIS A 377 -1.53 -31.21 22.82
CA HIS A 377 -2.40 -30.11 23.19
C HIS A 377 -2.56 -29.15 22.01
N HIS A 378 -3.79 -28.73 21.73
CA HIS A 378 -4.12 -27.86 20.58
C HIS A 378 -3.30 -26.56 20.57
N ASP A 379 -3.29 -25.86 21.71
CA ASP A 379 -2.66 -24.53 21.86
C ASP A 379 -1.11 -24.55 21.86
N GLU A 380 -0.46 -25.72 21.91
CA GLU A 380 1.00 -25.80 21.82
C GLU A 380 1.51 -25.30 20.45
N LEU A 381 0.75 -25.56 19.38
CA LEU A 381 1.09 -25.07 18.03
C LEU A 381 1.09 -23.53 17.97
N LEU A 382 0.08 -22.90 18.57
CA LEU A 382 -0.01 -21.44 18.66
C LEU A 382 1.20 -20.86 19.40
N PHE A 383 1.58 -21.48 20.53
CA PHE A 383 2.77 -21.08 21.28
C PHE A 383 4.03 -21.12 20.40
N ILE A 384 4.26 -22.23 19.68
CA ILE A 384 5.43 -22.39 18.81
C ILE A 384 5.45 -21.34 17.69
N ILE A 385 4.33 -21.18 16.98
CA ILE A 385 4.22 -20.22 15.86
C ILE A 385 4.55 -18.82 16.34
N VAL A 386 3.94 -18.37 17.44
CA VAL A 386 4.16 -17.02 17.96
C VAL A 386 5.63 -16.77 18.32
N HIS A 387 6.29 -17.72 18.97
CA HIS A 387 7.70 -17.54 19.35
C HIS A 387 8.63 -17.58 18.14
N GLN A 388 8.33 -18.41 17.14
CA GLN A 388 9.10 -18.43 15.90
C GLN A 388 8.92 -17.14 15.08
N THR A 389 7.73 -16.57 15.03
CA THR A 389 7.54 -15.28 14.35
C THR A 389 8.23 -14.13 15.09
N TYR A 390 8.32 -14.15 16.42
CA TYR A 390 9.18 -13.21 17.17
C TYR A 390 10.63 -13.28 16.69
N GLU A 391 11.21 -14.50 16.58
CA GLU A 391 12.58 -14.67 16.10
C GLU A 391 12.77 -14.22 14.64
N LEU A 392 11.76 -14.38 13.78
CA LEU A 392 11.81 -13.85 12.41
C LEU A 392 11.77 -12.32 12.38
N TRP A 393 10.96 -11.69 13.22
CA TRP A 393 10.91 -10.22 13.33
C TRP A 393 12.16 -9.65 13.98
N PHE A 394 12.76 -10.33 14.98
CA PHE A 394 14.04 -9.93 15.54
C PHE A 394 15.15 -9.94 14.49
N LYS A 395 15.13 -10.92 13.57
CA LYS A 395 16.07 -10.98 12.45
C LYS A 395 15.96 -9.76 11.54
N GLU A 396 14.75 -9.37 11.17
CA GLU A 396 14.51 -8.17 10.35
C GLU A 396 14.89 -6.89 11.10
N LEU A 397 14.55 -6.78 12.39
CA LEU A 397 14.97 -5.65 13.22
C LEU A 397 16.48 -5.53 13.30
N LEU A 398 17.21 -6.63 13.51
CA LEU A 398 18.68 -6.61 13.51
C LEU A 398 19.24 -6.17 12.16
N HIS A 399 18.69 -6.69 11.06
CA HIS A 399 19.09 -6.31 9.70
C HIS A 399 18.96 -4.80 9.48
N ASP A 400 17.82 -4.24 9.87
CA ASP A 400 17.52 -2.82 9.68
C ASP A 400 18.33 -1.93 10.63
N LEU A 401 18.42 -2.29 11.90
CA LEU A 401 19.15 -1.51 12.89
C LEU A 401 20.66 -1.52 12.59
N ASP A 402 21.21 -2.60 12.03
CA ASP A 402 22.58 -2.64 11.53
C ASP A 402 22.78 -1.66 10.37
N ALA A 403 21.82 -1.58 9.44
CA ALA A 403 21.85 -0.58 8.37
C ALA A 403 21.68 0.85 8.91
N VAL A 404 20.86 1.07 9.94
CA VAL A 404 20.74 2.38 10.61
C VAL A 404 22.07 2.78 11.26
N VAL A 405 22.73 1.86 11.95
CA VAL A 405 24.07 2.10 12.54
C VAL A 405 25.06 2.51 11.46
N ALA A 406 25.11 1.80 10.33
CA ALA A 406 26.00 2.12 9.22
C ALA A 406 25.70 3.51 8.64
N ASN A 407 24.43 3.84 8.37
CA ASN A 407 24.02 5.14 7.86
C ASN A 407 24.40 6.28 8.83
N LEU A 408 24.18 6.11 10.13
CA LEU A 408 24.55 7.12 11.13
C LEU A 408 26.07 7.29 11.26
N GLN A 409 26.83 6.21 11.14
CA GLN A 409 28.30 6.29 11.10
C GLN A 409 28.81 7.03 9.86
N ASP A 410 28.19 6.79 8.70
CA ASP A 410 28.55 7.47 7.46
C ASP A 410 28.13 8.95 7.47
N ALA A 411 26.97 9.27 8.02
CA ALA A 411 26.57 10.65 8.33
C ALA A 411 27.54 11.34 9.30
N GLY A 412 28.11 10.61 10.26
CA GLY A 412 29.17 11.11 11.12
C GLY A 412 30.49 11.41 10.38
N LYS A 413 30.81 10.68 9.31
CA LYS A 413 31.98 10.96 8.46
C LYS A 413 31.74 12.14 7.51
N ASN A 414 30.49 12.34 7.09
CA ASN A 414 30.06 13.45 6.24
C ASN A 414 28.86 14.19 6.87
N PRO A 415 29.09 15.13 7.80
CA PRO A 415 28.01 15.81 8.53
C PRO A 415 27.05 16.66 7.68
N GLU A 416 27.41 16.95 6.42
CA GLU A 416 26.54 17.65 5.46
C GLU A 416 25.59 16.70 4.72
N SER A 417 25.79 15.39 4.86
CA SER A 417 25.01 14.39 4.15
C SER A 417 23.59 14.28 4.70
N ARG A 418 22.60 14.38 3.79
CA ARG A 418 21.17 14.26 4.14
C ARG A 418 20.60 12.89 3.77
N ASP A 419 21.18 12.21 2.79
CA ASP A 419 20.64 10.95 2.26
C ASP A 419 20.76 9.81 3.28
N GLU A 420 21.90 9.67 3.97
CA GLU A 420 22.12 8.65 5.00
C GLU A 420 21.26 8.91 6.25
N VAL A 421 21.07 10.18 6.63
CA VAL A 421 20.20 10.56 7.75
C VAL A 421 18.74 10.26 7.44
N TYR A 422 18.31 10.58 6.21
CA TYR A 422 16.98 10.23 5.71
C TYR A 422 16.77 8.71 5.67
N GLU A 423 17.74 7.96 5.15
CA GLU A 423 17.66 6.50 5.05
C GLU A 423 17.62 5.86 6.45
N ALA A 424 18.42 6.35 7.39
CA ALA A 424 18.36 5.95 8.80
C ALA A 424 16.96 6.20 9.39
N ALA A 425 16.37 7.37 9.18
CA ALA A 425 15.01 7.68 9.65
C ALA A 425 13.95 6.78 9.00
N ARG A 426 14.06 6.52 7.69
CA ARG A 426 13.16 5.65 6.92
C ARG A 426 13.19 4.21 7.45
N LEU A 427 14.38 3.68 7.75
CA LEU A 427 14.55 2.34 8.32
C LEU A 427 14.07 2.28 9.78
N LEU A 428 14.36 3.28 10.61
CA LEU A 428 13.84 3.36 11.98
C LEU A 428 12.31 3.40 12.02
N ARG A 429 11.67 4.04 11.04
CA ARG A 429 10.21 3.99 10.89
C ARG A 429 9.74 2.55 10.66
N ARG A 430 10.42 1.76 9.83
CA ARG A 430 10.09 0.34 9.64
C ARG A 430 10.31 -0.46 10.92
N CYS A 431 11.41 -0.24 11.65
CA CYS A 431 11.65 -0.87 12.95
C CYS A 431 10.54 -0.58 13.96
N THR A 432 10.05 0.66 13.98
CA THR A 432 8.94 1.10 14.85
C THR A 432 7.65 0.31 14.54
N GLU A 433 7.29 0.17 13.26
CA GLU A 433 6.10 -0.59 12.87
C GLU A 433 6.24 -2.10 13.12
N ILE A 434 7.43 -2.67 12.95
CA ILE A 434 7.70 -4.06 13.34
C ILE A 434 7.50 -4.23 14.86
N THR A 435 8.04 -3.34 15.68
CA THR A 435 7.85 -3.39 17.14
C THR A 435 6.38 -3.24 17.53
N ARG A 436 5.58 -2.46 16.79
CA ARG A 436 4.13 -2.39 17.00
C ARG A 436 3.45 -3.75 16.78
N VAL A 437 3.83 -4.47 15.72
CA VAL A 437 3.38 -5.85 15.49
C VAL A 437 3.79 -6.77 16.65
N LEU A 438 5.02 -6.64 17.16
CA LEU A 438 5.50 -7.42 18.30
C LEU A 438 4.64 -7.22 19.56
N VAL A 439 4.17 -5.99 19.80
CA VAL A 439 3.28 -5.63 20.91
C VAL A 439 1.89 -6.23 20.68
N GLU A 440 1.32 -6.04 19.49
CA GLU A 440 -0.02 -6.53 19.15
C GLU A 440 -0.13 -8.05 19.16
N GLN A 441 0.95 -8.76 18.83
CA GLN A 441 0.99 -10.22 18.80
C GLN A 441 0.65 -10.87 20.16
N PHE A 442 0.84 -10.15 21.28
CA PHE A 442 0.40 -10.61 22.59
C PHE A 442 -1.11 -10.87 22.66
N THR A 443 -1.94 -10.10 21.94
CA THR A 443 -3.39 -10.28 21.92
C THR A 443 -3.81 -11.67 21.43
N ILE A 444 -3.02 -12.26 20.52
CA ILE A 444 -3.24 -13.62 20.02
C ILE A 444 -2.92 -14.64 21.13
N LEU A 445 -1.79 -14.48 21.84
CA LEU A 445 -1.44 -15.36 22.97
C LEU A 445 -2.43 -15.24 24.13
N GLU A 446 -3.03 -14.07 24.34
CA GLU A 446 -4.01 -13.83 25.41
C GLU A 446 -5.31 -14.63 25.23
N THR A 447 -5.54 -15.20 24.04
CA THR A 447 -6.64 -16.14 23.77
C THR A 447 -6.41 -17.53 24.36
N MET A 448 -5.16 -17.88 24.69
CA MET A 448 -4.81 -19.16 25.31
C MET A 448 -5.20 -19.16 26.80
N LEU A 449 -5.94 -20.20 27.22
CA LEU A 449 -6.32 -20.34 28.63
C LEU A 449 -5.11 -20.73 29.50
N PRO A 450 -5.01 -20.25 30.76
CA PRO A 450 -3.95 -20.68 31.67
C PRO A 450 -3.83 -22.20 31.83
N THR A 451 -4.96 -22.91 31.86
CA THR A 451 -5.01 -24.38 31.94
C THR A 451 -4.42 -25.05 30.70
N HIS A 452 -4.61 -24.45 29.52
CA HIS A 452 -4.09 -24.96 28.26
C HIS A 452 -2.57 -24.79 28.19
N PHE A 453 -2.05 -23.64 28.61
CA PHE A 453 -0.60 -23.44 28.72
C PHE A 453 0.03 -24.45 29.70
N LEU A 454 -0.58 -24.63 30.87
CA LEU A 454 -0.09 -25.58 31.87
C LEU A 454 -0.05 -27.02 31.38
N ALA A 455 -0.91 -27.40 30.42
CA ALA A 455 -0.98 -28.76 29.89
C ALA A 455 0.28 -29.17 29.10
N PHE A 456 1.00 -28.22 28.50
CA PHE A 456 2.25 -28.51 27.77
C PHE A 456 3.49 -27.84 28.37
N ARG A 457 3.34 -26.93 29.34
CA ARG A 457 4.43 -26.18 29.99
C ARG A 457 5.63 -27.05 30.41
N GLY A 458 5.40 -28.24 30.96
CA GLY A 458 6.47 -29.13 31.41
C GLY A 458 7.39 -29.64 30.28
N LYS A 459 6.98 -29.50 29.01
CA LYS A 459 7.81 -29.81 27.84
C LYS A 459 8.77 -28.69 27.48
N LEU A 460 8.57 -27.50 28.03
CA LEU A 460 9.43 -26.35 27.80
C LEU A 460 10.65 -26.36 28.73
N GLU A 461 10.67 -27.12 29.83
CA GLU A 461 11.80 -27.10 30.75
C GLU A 461 13.03 -27.81 30.15
N PRO A 462 14.25 -27.23 30.26
CA PRO A 462 14.64 -26.02 30.99
C PRO A 462 14.66 -24.72 30.16
N ALA A 463 14.03 -24.70 28.98
CA ALA A 463 14.05 -23.58 28.05
C ALA A 463 13.37 -22.30 28.57
N SER A 464 13.86 -21.15 28.11
CA SER A 464 13.46 -19.84 28.58
C SER A 464 13.71 -18.74 27.56
N GLY A 465 12.90 -17.67 27.60
CA GLY A 465 13.11 -16.47 26.78
C GLY A 465 14.47 -15.78 27.02
N PHE A 466 15.15 -16.04 28.15
CA PHE A 466 16.53 -15.58 28.37
C PHE A 466 17.53 -16.17 27.36
N GLN A 467 17.16 -17.24 26.66
CA GLN A 467 18.00 -17.91 25.68
C GLN A 467 17.74 -17.42 24.25
N SER A 468 16.86 -16.44 24.05
CA SER A 468 16.69 -15.78 22.74
C SER A 468 17.94 -14.95 22.42
N GLU A 469 18.81 -15.48 21.56
CA GLU A 469 20.05 -14.84 21.11
C GLU A 469 19.76 -13.50 20.42
N GLN A 470 18.86 -13.48 19.45
CA GLN A 470 18.57 -12.28 18.66
C GLN A 470 17.98 -11.16 19.51
N PHE A 471 17.15 -11.49 20.51
CA PHE A 471 16.66 -10.46 21.43
C PHE A 471 17.80 -9.86 22.28
N ARG A 472 18.79 -10.68 22.70
CA ARG A 472 19.98 -10.15 23.39
C ARG A 472 20.85 -9.31 22.46
N GLU A 473 20.98 -9.70 21.19
CA GLU A 473 21.67 -8.88 20.19
C GLU A 473 20.99 -7.53 20.01
N LEU A 474 19.66 -7.47 19.93
CA LEU A 474 18.91 -6.22 19.83
C LEU A 474 19.18 -5.31 21.03
N GLU A 475 19.19 -5.86 22.25
CA GLU A 475 19.50 -5.05 23.43
C GLU A 475 20.93 -4.49 23.39
N PHE A 476 21.92 -5.29 22.99
CA PHE A 476 23.31 -4.84 22.90
C PHE A 476 23.50 -3.82 21.76
N LEU A 477 22.85 -4.04 20.62
CA LEU A 477 22.84 -3.14 19.47
C LEU A 477 22.22 -1.80 19.81
N CYS A 478 21.16 -1.76 20.63
CA CYS A 478 20.53 -0.51 21.04
C CYS A 478 21.20 0.16 22.26
N GLY A 479 22.24 -0.45 22.84
CA GLY A 479 23.07 0.15 23.90
C GLY A 479 22.86 -0.42 25.32
N LEU A 480 21.89 -1.32 25.55
CA LEU A 480 21.73 -2.01 26.83
C LEU A 480 22.66 -3.22 26.95
N LYS A 481 23.96 -2.95 27.03
CA LYS A 481 25.03 -3.95 27.12
C LYS A 481 25.17 -4.50 28.54
N ASP A 482 24.88 -5.79 28.73
CA ASP A 482 25.04 -6.51 30.01
C ASP A 482 25.76 -7.84 29.78
N GLU A 483 27.07 -7.86 30.07
CA GLU A 483 27.94 -9.04 29.92
C GLU A 483 27.43 -10.26 30.71
N LYS A 484 26.68 -10.04 31.81
CA LYS A 484 26.13 -11.14 32.62
C LYS A 484 25.15 -12.00 31.81
N MET A 485 24.57 -11.48 30.74
CA MET A 485 23.64 -12.21 29.87
C MET A 485 24.34 -13.32 29.06
N LEU A 486 25.65 -13.20 28.80
CA LEU A 486 26.41 -14.20 28.04
C LEU A 486 26.36 -15.60 28.70
N ARG A 487 26.19 -15.67 30.02
CA ARG A 487 26.13 -16.94 30.76
C ARG A 487 25.02 -17.88 30.27
N TYR A 488 23.90 -17.34 29.77
CA TYR A 488 22.76 -18.14 29.31
C TYR A 488 23.00 -18.80 27.94
N HIS A 489 24.01 -18.33 27.20
CA HIS A 489 24.33 -18.80 25.85
C HIS A 489 25.61 -19.65 25.81
N ARG A 490 26.31 -19.85 26.93
CA ARG A 490 27.49 -20.74 27.02
C ARG A 490 27.27 -22.16 26.47
N PRO A 491 26.09 -22.79 26.61
CA PRO A 491 25.84 -24.10 26.02
C PRO A 491 25.83 -24.11 24.47
N THR A 492 25.73 -22.95 23.83
CA THR A 492 25.69 -22.79 22.36
C THR A 492 26.85 -21.89 21.91
N PRO A 493 28.03 -22.47 21.59
CA PRO A 493 29.25 -21.71 21.32
C PRO A 493 29.12 -20.64 20.24
N GLU A 494 28.35 -20.92 19.18
CA GLU A 494 28.11 -19.99 18.08
C GLU A 494 27.34 -18.74 18.56
N ALA A 495 26.25 -18.96 19.29
CA ALA A 495 25.42 -17.88 19.85
C ALA A 495 26.20 -17.05 20.87
N HIS A 496 27.02 -17.70 21.71
CA HIS A 496 27.89 -17.01 22.66
C HIS A 496 28.91 -16.12 21.94
N ALA A 497 29.55 -16.62 20.88
CA ALA A 497 30.54 -15.87 20.11
C ALA A 497 29.92 -14.67 19.38
N GLN A 498 28.72 -14.85 18.81
CA GLN A 498 27.96 -13.77 18.16
C GLN A 498 27.62 -12.66 19.16
N LEU A 499 27.10 -13.01 20.34
CA LEU A 499 26.78 -12.03 21.38
C LEU A 499 28.02 -11.34 21.95
N GLU A 500 29.14 -12.06 22.11
CA GLU A 500 30.39 -11.47 22.55
C GLU A 500 30.94 -10.47 21.52
N ARG A 501 30.79 -10.76 20.22
CA ARG A 501 31.10 -9.82 19.13
C ARG A 501 30.22 -8.57 19.24
N ARG A 502 28.90 -8.77 19.32
CA ARG A 502 27.90 -7.69 19.40
C ARG A 502 28.09 -6.80 20.62
N LEU A 503 28.49 -7.37 21.76
CA LEU A 503 28.80 -6.62 22.98
C LEU A 503 29.95 -5.62 22.77
N LYS A 504 30.95 -5.98 21.96
CA LYS A 504 32.16 -5.17 21.70
C LYS A 504 31.97 -4.15 20.57
N GLU A 505 31.07 -4.41 19.63
CA GLU A 505 30.77 -3.51 18.50
C GLU A 505 30.11 -2.20 18.95
N PRO A 506 30.27 -1.08 18.21
CA PRO A 506 29.51 0.14 18.48
C PRO A 506 28.01 -0.11 18.42
N SER A 507 27.28 0.41 19.41
CA SER A 507 25.82 0.37 19.42
C SER A 507 25.22 1.48 18.55
N LEU A 508 23.92 1.40 18.28
CA LEU A 508 23.10 2.47 17.73
C LEU A 508 23.13 3.73 18.58
N HIS A 509 23.16 3.57 19.91
CA HIS A 509 23.37 4.69 20.83
C HIS A 509 24.73 5.36 20.58
N ASP A 510 25.81 4.57 20.49
CA ASP A 510 27.15 5.07 20.20
C ASP A 510 27.20 5.77 18.84
N ALA A 511 26.68 5.15 17.78
CA ALA A 511 26.68 5.68 16.42
C ALA A 511 25.94 7.02 16.32
N PHE A 512 24.76 7.13 16.95
CA PHE A 512 23.97 8.35 16.98
C PHE A 512 24.73 9.50 17.66
N PHE A 513 25.30 9.28 18.84
CA PHE A 513 26.01 10.33 19.56
C PHE A 513 27.38 10.68 18.97
N GLU A 514 28.07 9.72 18.35
CA GLU A 514 29.28 10.03 17.56
C GLU A 514 28.95 10.90 16.35
N ALA A 515 27.82 10.65 15.66
CA ALA A 515 27.39 11.51 14.57
C ALA A 515 27.06 12.94 15.04
N LEU A 516 26.35 13.09 16.17
CA LEU A 516 26.11 14.42 16.77
C LEU A 516 27.42 15.11 17.22
N ARG A 517 28.43 14.34 17.65
CA ARG A 517 29.75 14.89 17.94
C ARG A 517 30.43 15.40 16.67
N ALA A 518 30.37 14.65 15.58
CA ALA A 518 30.93 15.04 14.30
C ALA A 518 30.27 16.29 13.71
N MET A 519 28.97 16.47 13.92
CA MET A 519 28.23 17.71 13.61
C MET A 519 28.59 18.89 14.52
N GLY A 520 29.45 18.69 15.52
CA GLY A 520 29.84 19.71 16.50
C GLY A 520 28.77 20.03 17.55
N LYS A 521 27.68 19.25 17.62
CA LYS A 521 26.56 19.41 18.55
C LYS A 521 26.85 18.81 19.93
N LEU A 522 27.58 17.70 20.00
CA LEU A 522 28.00 17.08 21.26
C LEU A 522 29.43 17.49 21.66
N ARG A 523 29.56 18.21 22.79
CA ARG A 523 30.85 18.62 23.36
C ARG A 523 30.93 18.18 24.82
N VAL A 524 31.86 17.28 25.11
CA VAL A 524 32.13 16.78 26.47
C VAL A 524 33.59 16.33 26.58
N ASP A 525 34.22 16.56 27.74
CA ASP A 525 35.58 16.09 28.01
C ASP A 525 35.63 14.55 28.00
N LYS A 526 36.73 13.98 27.50
CA LYS A 526 36.96 12.52 27.53
C LYS A 526 37.04 11.99 28.97
N ASN A 527 37.45 12.81 29.93
CA ASN A 527 37.57 12.47 31.34
C ASN A 527 36.30 12.79 32.17
N ALA A 528 35.24 13.30 31.54
CA ALA A 528 33.98 13.62 32.20
C ALA A 528 33.36 12.39 32.88
N GLY A 529 32.63 12.58 33.98
CA GLY A 529 31.85 11.52 34.62
C GLY A 529 30.63 11.10 33.80
N GLU A 530 30.00 9.95 34.10
CA GLU A 530 28.83 9.48 33.32
C GLU A 530 27.65 10.44 33.39
N ARG A 531 27.40 11.06 34.56
CA ARG A 531 26.32 12.05 34.69
C ARG A 531 26.57 13.28 33.80
N GLU A 532 27.80 13.75 33.74
CA GLU A 532 28.18 14.89 32.89
C GLU A 532 28.07 14.53 31.40
N ARG A 533 28.47 13.32 31.00
CA ARG A 533 28.27 12.81 29.64
C ARG A 533 26.79 12.70 29.27
N PHE A 534 25.97 12.17 30.16
CA PHE A 534 24.52 12.09 29.99
C PHE A 534 23.91 13.47 29.77
N ASP A 535 24.22 14.44 30.65
CA ASP A 535 23.70 15.80 30.54
C ASP A 535 24.18 16.49 29.25
N ALA A 536 25.43 16.23 28.81
CA ALA A 536 25.96 16.76 27.56
C ALA A 536 25.26 16.16 26.32
N ARG A 537 24.96 14.87 26.32
CA ARG A 537 24.19 14.17 25.28
C ARG A 537 22.76 14.69 25.19
N ALA A 538 22.07 14.84 26.33
CA ALA A 538 20.72 15.43 26.37
C ALA A 538 20.70 16.86 25.82
N ARG A 539 21.70 17.69 26.18
CA ARG A 539 21.86 19.04 25.62
C ARG A 539 22.19 19.04 24.12
N ALA A 540 22.96 18.07 23.62
CA ALA A 540 23.22 17.93 22.19
C ALA A 540 21.92 17.67 21.42
N VAL A 541 21.07 16.79 21.93
CA VAL A 541 19.74 16.51 21.36
C VAL A 541 18.85 17.75 21.43
N LEU A 542 18.79 18.44 22.57
CA LEU A 542 18.05 19.71 22.73
C LEU A 542 18.46 20.75 21.68
N SER A 543 19.75 20.82 21.34
CA SER A 543 20.26 21.77 20.34
C SER A 543 19.73 21.51 18.93
N LEU A 544 19.32 20.28 18.62
CA LEU A 544 18.65 19.95 17.35
C LEU A 544 17.25 20.56 17.35
N TYR A 545 16.46 20.34 18.41
CA TYR A 545 15.09 20.87 18.54
C TYR A 545 15.02 22.40 18.59
N ARG A 546 16.04 23.08 19.15
CA ARG A 546 16.09 24.55 19.19
C ARG A 546 16.32 25.20 17.82
N ASP A 547 16.81 24.46 16.84
CA ASP A 547 17.05 24.90 15.47
C ASP A 547 16.38 23.91 14.50
N GLU A 548 15.05 23.83 14.62
CA GLU A 548 14.23 22.84 13.90
C GLU A 548 14.43 22.90 12.38
N HIS A 549 14.48 24.11 11.83
CA HIS A 549 14.59 24.31 10.39
C HIS A 549 15.84 23.67 9.79
N SER A 550 16.98 23.79 10.48
CA SER A 550 18.26 23.30 9.97
C SER A 550 18.50 21.82 10.29
N ASN A 551 17.80 21.26 11.29
CA ASN A 551 18.05 19.91 11.81
C ASN A 551 16.86 18.96 11.65
N ARG A 552 15.92 19.25 10.75
CA ARG A 552 14.67 18.49 10.59
C ARG A 552 14.88 16.98 10.40
N ASP A 553 15.84 16.59 9.56
CA ASP A 553 16.11 15.18 9.28
C ASP A 553 16.64 14.45 10.53
N TRP A 554 17.48 15.13 11.32
CA TRP A 554 17.98 14.61 12.60
C TRP A 554 16.93 14.60 13.70
N ILE A 555 15.98 15.53 13.68
CA ILE A 555 14.82 15.50 14.57
C ILE A 555 13.94 14.30 14.24
N ASP A 556 13.74 13.97 12.97
CA ASP A 556 12.99 12.76 12.60
C ASP A 556 13.68 11.51 13.15
N VAL A 557 15.01 11.39 13.01
CA VAL A 557 15.77 10.30 13.67
C VAL A 557 15.52 10.27 15.19
N CYS A 558 15.58 11.42 15.88
CA CYS A 558 15.30 11.49 17.32
C CYS A 558 13.88 11.03 17.68
N GLU A 559 12.87 11.45 16.91
CA GLU A 559 11.47 11.08 17.11
C GLU A 559 11.26 9.58 16.86
N ARG A 560 11.82 9.03 15.78
CA ARG A 560 11.73 7.59 15.49
C ARG A 560 12.45 6.74 16.55
N LEU A 561 13.62 7.15 17.03
CA LEU A 561 14.33 6.46 18.13
C LEU A 561 13.54 6.50 19.44
N THR A 562 12.89 7.64 19.73
CA THR A 562 12.04 7.78 20.93
C THR A 562 10.82 6.86 20.83
N GLU A 563 10.13 6.85 19.70
CA GLU A 563 8.96 6.00 19.48
C GLU A 563 9.33 4.50 19.54
N PHE A 564 10.48 4.13 18.97
CA PHE A 564 10.99 2.76 19.05
C PHE A 564 11.25 2.34 20.51
N ASP A 565 11.90 3.20 21.31
CA ASP A 565 12.16 2.95 22.74
C ASP A 565 10.85 2.83 23.55
N GLU A 566 9.88 3.70 23.29
CA GLU A 566 8.54 3.65 23.88
C GLU A 566 7.86 2.30 23.61
N LEU A 567 7.85 1.85 22.34
CA LEU A 567 7.23 0.60 21.95
C LEU A 567 7.92 -0.62 22.57
N VAL A 568 9.25 -0.59 22.75
CA VAL A 568 9.98 -1.66 23.43
C VAL A 568 9.61 -1.73 24.91
N VAL A 569 9.47 -0.58 25.58
CA VAL A 569 8.97 -0.53 26.96
C VAL A 569 7.53 -1.05 27.02
N GLY A 570 6.68 -0.66 26.06
CA GLY A 570 5.31 -1.18 25.91
C GLY A 570 5.28 -2.69 25.73
N TRP A 571 6.17 -3.24 24.90
CA TRP A 571 6.32 -4.68 24.70
C TRP A 571 6.71 -5.39 26.00
N ARG A 572 7.69 -4.86 26.76
CA ARG A 572 8.09 -5.42 28.06
C ARG A 572 6.94 -5.40 29.07
N LEU A 573 6.16 -4.33 29.10
CA LEU A 573 4.98 -4.22 29.95
C LEU A 573 3.92 -5.27 29.59
N ARG A 574 3.59 -5.41 28.30
CA ARG A 574 2.61 -6.40 27.83
C ARG A 574 3.10 -7.84 28.07
N HIS A 575 4.40 -8.08 27.92
CA HIS A 575 5.00 -9.36 28.27
C HIS A 575 4.82 -9.70 29.76
N ILE A 576 5.08 -8.74 30.66
CA ILE A 576 4.86 -8.92 32.11
C ILE A 576 3.39 -9.27 32.38
N GLN A 577 2.46 -8.51 31.81
CA GLN A 577 1.02 -8.73 31.99
C GLN A 577 0.58 -10.10 31.48
N LEU A 578 1.08 -10.52 30.31
CA LEU A 578 0.81 -11.85 29.77
C LEU A 578 1.33 -12.94 30.73
N VAL A 579 2.56 -12.83 31.22
CA VAL A 579 3.14 -13.80 32.15
C VAL A 579 2.31 -13.88 33.44
N GLU A 580 1.93 -12.75 34.02
CA GLU A 580 1.06 -12.71 35.20
C GLU A 580 -0.31 -13.35 34.94
N ARG A 581 -0.91 -13.08 33.77
CA ARG A 581 -2.19 -13.66 33.36
C ARG A 581 -2.12 -15.18 33.17
N VAL A 582 -1.04 -15.68 32.58
CA VAL A 582 -0.93 -17.10 32.20
C VAL A 582 -0.40 -17.97 33.34
N ILE A 583 0.55 -17.48 34.15
CA ILE A 583 1.21 -18.28 35.19
C ILE A 583 1.14 -17.71 36.61
N GLY A 584 0.54 -16.52 36.79
CA GLY A 584 0.48 -15.85 38.09
C GLY A 584 1.87 -15.49 38.62
N THR A 585 2.11 -15.78 39.91
CA THR A 585 3.39 -15.54 40.60
C THR A 585 4.36 -16.72 40.53
N ARG A 586 4.07 -17.74 39.72
CA ARG A 586 4.94 -18.92 39.58
C ARG A 586 6.28 -18.54 38.93
N MET A 587 7.34 -19.25 39.30
CA MET A 587 8.66 -19.12 38.67
C MET A 587 8.59 -19.39 37.16
N GLY A 588 9.47 -18.81 36.36
CA GLY A 588 9.60 -19.09 34.93
C GLY A 588 10.20 -20.47 34.66
N THR A 589 10.00 -21.02 33.46
CA THR A 589 10.51 -22.36 33.07
C THR A 589 12.04 -22.45 33.03
N GLY A 590 12.74 -21.32 32.89
CA GLY A 590 14.20 -21.22 33.05
C GLY A 590 14.71 -20.87 34.45
N GLY A 591 13.87 -20.99 35.49
CA GLY A 591 14.28 -20.76 36.88
C GLY A 591 14.33 -19.29 37.34
N SER A 592 13.80 -18.34 36.55
CA SER A 592 13.67 -16.94 36.99
C SER A 592 12.52 -16.75 37.98
N ALA A 593 12.55 -15.66 38.74
CA ALA A 593 11.48 -15.27 39.66
C ALA A 593 10.15 -14.84 38.97
N GLY A 594 9.96 -15.18 37.70
CA GLY A 594 8.74 -14.88 36.94
C GLY A 594 8.56 -13.38 36.69
N SER A 595 7.33 -12.89 36.84
CA SER A 595 6.96 -11.49 36.58
C SER A 595 7.72 -10.47 37.43
N SER A 596 8.10 -10.82 38.66
CA SER A 596 8.86 -9.95 39.57
C SER A 596 10.24 -9.57 39.02
N TYR A 597 10.90 -10.46 38.29
CA TYR A 597 12.16 -10.14 37.61
C TYR A 597 11.91 -9.23 36.40
N LEU A 598 10.89 -9.54 35.60
CA LEU A 598 10.59 -8.78 34.38
C LEU A 598 10.24 -7.31 34.70
N LYS A 599 9.60 -7.04 35.85
CA LYS A 599 9.33 -5.67 36.32
C LYS A 599 10.60 -4.80 36.46
N LEU A 600 11.75 -5.40 36.77
CA LEU A 600 13.04 -4.68 36.84
C LEU A 600 13.54 -4.17 35.48
N THR A 601 12.88 -4.56 34.38
CA THR A 601 13.26 -4.14 33.02
C THR A 601 12.48 -2.92 32.52
N LEU A 602 11.43 -2.49 33.23
CA LEU A 602 10.57 -1.38 32.81
C LEU A 602 11.28 -0.03 32.86
N ASP A 603 12.23 0.14 33.78
CA ASP A 603 13.00 1.39 33.93
C ASP A 603 14.15 1.49 32.91
N LYS A 604 14.41 0.44 32.14
CA LYS A 604 15.52 0.40 31.18
C LYS A 604 15.08 0.99 29.84
N LYS A 605 15.60 2.17 29.51
CA LYS A 605 15.45 2.82 28.20
C LYS A 605 16.71 2.65 27.37
N PHE A 606 16.56 2.49 26.06
CA PHE A 606 17.68 2.50 25.12
C PHE A 606 18.26 3.89 24.94
N PHE A 607 17.40 4.93 24.89
CA PHE A 607 17.83 6.30 24.60
C PHE A 607 17.37 7.31 25.65
N PRO A 608 17.73 7.12 26.94
CA PRO A 608 17.24 7.96 28.04
C PRO A 608 17.56 9.46 27.85
N GLU A 609 18.63 9.81 27.14
CA GLU A 609 18.99 11.20 26.82
C GLU A 609 17.97 11.89 25.90
N LEU A 610 17.29 11.16 25.01
CA LEU A 610 16.23 11.72 24.15
C LEU A 610 15.01 12.15 25.00
N TRP A 611 14.71 11.39 26.05
CA TRP A 611 13.63 11.72 26.98
C TRP A 611 13.98 12.92 27.85
N GLU A 612 15.21 12.97 28.36
CA GLU A 612 15.69 14.11 29.16
C GLU A 612 15.71 15.42 28.36
N ALA A 613 16.08 15.38 27.08
CA ALA A 613 16.06 16.56 26.22
C ALA A 613 14.67 17.22 26.15
N ARG A 614 13.59 16.44 26.31
CA ARG A 614 12.21 16.97 26.37
C ARG A 614 11.88 17.65 27.67
N THR A 615 12.42 17.18 28.79
CA THR A 615 12.37 17.91 30.07
C THR A 615 13.02 19.28 29.90
N LEU A 616 14.22 19.31 29.31
CA LEU A 616 14.98 20.54 29.07
C LEU A 616 14.35 21.50 28.01
N LEU A 617 13.37 21.05 27.23
CA LEU A 617 12.60 21.93 26.33
C LEU A 617 11.60 22.81 27.09
N THR A 618 11.22 22.39 28.29
CA THR A 618 10.24 23.11 29.14
C THR A 618 10.91 24.08 30.12
N GLU A 619 12.24 24.05 30.21
CA GLU A 619 13.10 24.97 30.95
C GLU A 619 13.61 26.09 30.04
#